data_AF-X1I5U6-F1
#
_entry.id   AF-X1I5U6-F1
#
_cell.length_a   1.000
_cell.length_b   1.000
_cell.length_c   1.000
_cell.angle_alpha   90.00
_cell.angle_beta   90.00
_cell.angle_gamma   90.00
#
_symmetry.space_group_name_H-M   'P 1'
#
loop_
_entity.id
_entity.type
_entity.pdbx_description
1 polymer ?
#
loop_
_entity_poly.entity_id
_entity_poly.type
_entity_poly.pdbx_seq_one_letter_code
_entity_poly.pdbx_strand_id
1 'polypeptide(L)'
;ETRQAKKETNSKVYWFSTKEKIKPGCYLEKDELVFQSGENKTPFAKISNLSLPGPHNLENILAASTVGFINKIPAKIILKAIKNFPGVPYRLEFIREFKGIKFYNDTCATTPEATLAALESFPQQPIILILGGKDKKLDYEKLGKAIGKNKKIKKIILLQHPAYDDFLIVNIGS
;
A
#
# COMPACT_ATOMS: atom_id res chain seq x y z
N GLU A 1 -10.14 -4.47 14.59
CA GLU A 1 -10.59 -5.48 13.62
C GLU A 1 -9.69 -6.71 13.55
N THR A 2 -8.42 -6.63 13.15
CA THR A 2 -7.55 -7.83 12.97
C THR A 2 -7.27 -8.67 14.22
N ARG A 3 -7.22 -8.08 15.43
CA ARG A 3 -7.09 -8.84 16.69
C ARG A 3 -8.35 -9.64 17.06
N GLN A 4 -9.50 -9.26 16.49
CA GLN A 4 -10.80 -9.89 16.74
C GLN A 4 -10.95 -11.18 15.90
N ALA A 5 -10.44 -11.16 14.66
CA ALA A 5 -10.40 -12.33 13.77
C ALA A 5 -9.66 -13.55 14.37
N LYS A 6 -8.71 -13.34 15.31
CA LYS A 6 -8.06 -14.44 16.04
C LYS A 6 -9.05 -15.30 16.84
N LYS A 7 -10.17 -14.72 17.30
CA LYS A 7 -11.17 -15.44 18.10
C LYS A 7 -12.07 -16.36 17.26
N GLU A 8 -12.00 -16.26 15.94
CA GLU A 8 -12.91 -16.94 15.00
C GLU A 8 -12.27 -18.13 14.29
N THR A 9 -10.99 -18.44 14.57
CA THR A 9 -10.27 -19.51 13.86
C THR A 9 -9.36 -20.31 14.80
N ASN A 10 -9.29 -21.63 14.60
CA ASN A 10 -8.30 -22.51 15.23
C ASN A 10 -6.92 -22.47 14.53
N SER A 11 -6.74 -21.65 13.49
CA SER A 11 -5.48 -21.56 12.74
C SER A 11 -4.43 -20.72 13.47
N LYS A 12 -3.15 -21.05 13.23
CA LYS A 12 -2.03 -20.32 13.80
C LYS A 12 -1.89 -18.95 13.13
N VAL A 13 -2.23 -17.89 13.87
CA VAL A 13 -2.14 -16.50 13.39
C VAL A 13 -0.70 -15.99 13.53
N TYR A 14 -0.15 -15.48 12.43
CA TYR A 14 1.11 -14.73 12.41
C TYR A 14 0.83 -13.26 12.08
N TRP A 15 1.53 -12.36 12.76
CA TRP A 15 1.33 -10.92 12.67
C TRP A 15 2.44 -10.23 11.89
N PHE A 16 2.23 -8.98 11.52
CA PHE A 16 3.28 -8.09 11.11
C PHE A 16 3.08 -6.69 11.72
N SER A 17 4.17 -5.96 12.01
CA SER A 17 4.06 -4.61 12.59
C SER A 17 5.30 -3.75 12.36
N THR A 18 5.08 -2.49 11.98
CA THR A 18 6.13 -1.46 11.89
C THR A 18 6.31 -0.68 13.20
N LYS A 19 5.41 -0.85 14.17
CA LYS A 19 5.31 0.02 15.36
C LYS A 19 5.66 -0.69 16.67
N GLU A 20 5.33 -1.97 16.76
CA GLU A 20 5.46 -2.75 18.00
C GLU A 20 6.08 -4.12 17.69
N LYS A 21 6.80 -4.66 18.67
CA LYS A 21 7.29 -6.04 18.57
C LYS A 21 6.12 -6.98 18.68
N ILE A 22 6.02 -7.93 17.74
CA ILE A 22 4.95 -8.93 17.74
C ILE A 22 5.52 -10.34 17.67
N LYS A 23 4.79 -11.31 18.24
CA LYS A 23 5.08 -12.73 18.09
C LYS A 23 3.80 -13.57 18.11
N PRO A 24 3.66 -14.59 17.24
CA PRO A 24 4.59 -14.93 16.17
C PRO A 24 4.42 -14.01 14.95
N GLY A 25 5.51 -13.67 14.23
CA GLY A 25 5.44 -12.82 13.02
C GLY A 25 6.67 -11.95 12.75
N CYS A 26 6.58 -11.05 11.76
CA CYS A 26 7.65 -10.10 11.45
C CYS A 26 7.41 -8.69 12.02
N TYR A 27 8.43 -8.04 12.54
CA TYR A 27 8.33 -6.65 12.98
C TYR A 27 9.58 -5.83 12.69
N LEU A 28 9.43 -4.51 12.72
CA LEU A 28 10.56 -3.59 12.76
C LEU A 28 11.04 -3.40 14.20
N GLU A 29 12.34 -3.60 14.43
CA GLU A 29 13.01 -3.27 15.68
C GLU A 29 14.19 -2.35 15.40
N LYS A 30 14.07 -1.08 15.81
CA LYS A 30 15.00 -0.01 15.42
C LYS A 30 15.06 0.06 13.88
N ASP A 31 16.17 -0.40 13.29
CA ASP A 31 16.38 -0.43 11.84
C ASP A 31 16.42 -1.84 11.26
N GLU A 32 16.12 -2.87 12.05
CA GLU A 32 16.18 -4.27 11.62
C GLU A 32 14.77 -4.86 11.48
N LEU A 33 14.56 -5.57 10.38
CA LEU A 33 13.39 -6.40 10.17
C LEU A 33 13.67 -7.78 10.78
N VAL A 34 12.79 -8.20 11.68
CA VAL A 34 12.97 -9.38 12.50
C VAL A 34 11.76 -10.29 12.35
N PHE A 35 11.98 -11.58 12.15
CA PHE A 35 10.97 -12.61 12.37
C PHE A 35 11.14 -13.24 13.74
N GLN A 36 10.05 -13.41 14.49
CA GLN A 36 10.08 -14.08 15.78
C GLN A 36 8.96 -15.12 15.89
N SER A 37 9.32 -16.31 16.35
CA SER A 37 8.38 -17.40 16.65
C SER A 37 8.82 -18.12 17.92
N GLY A 38 8.03 -17.98 19.00
CA GLY A 38 8.44 -18.38 20.34
C GLY A 38 9.66 -17.55 20.80
N GLU A 39 10.69 -18.24 21.27
CA GLU A 39 11.97 -17.65 21.68
C GLU A 39 12.95 -17.48 20.50
N ASN A 40 12.68 -18.10 19.35
CA ASN A 40 13.53 -17.97 18.18
C ASN A 40 13.31 -16.62 17.50
N LYS A 41 14.38 -15.81 17.47
CA LYS A 41 14.44 -14.50 16.83
C LYS A 41 15.42 -14.55 15.66
N THR A 42 15.00 -14.06 14.51
CA THR A 42 15.79 -14.08 13.27
C THR A 42 15.73 -12.70 12.61
N PRO A 43 16.73 -11.83 12.83
CA PRO A 43 16.95 -10.65 12.00
C PRO A 43 17.24 -11.09 10.56
N PHE A 44 16.62 -10.45 9.57
CA PHE A 44 16.76 -10.87 8.17
C PHE A 44 17.03 -9.75 7.17
N ALA A 45 16.75 -8.49 7.52
CA ALA A 45 17.03 -7.33 6.68
C ALA A 45 17.20 -6.07 7.55
N LYS A 46 17.83 -5.03 7.01
CA LYS A 46 17.82 -3.67 7.58
C LYS A 46 16.98 -2.75 6.71
N ILE A 47 16.45 -1.65 7.26
CA ILE A 47 15.75 -0.61 6.49
C ILE A 47 16.60 -0.15 5.29
N SER A 48 17.91 -0.02 5.46
CA SER A 48 18.85 0.36 4.40
C SER A 48 19.00 -0.67 3.26
N ASN A 49 18.42 -1.87 3.40
CA ASN A 49 18.38 -2.88 2.34
C ASN A 49 17.12 -2.80 1.46
N LEU A 50 16.14 -1.96 1.83
CA LEU A 50 14.88 -1.88 1.11
C LEU A 50 15.04 -1.00 -0.12
N SER A 51 14.65 -1.54 -1.27
CA SER A 51 14.69 -0.84 -2.55
C SER A 51 13.52 0.14 -2.73
N LEU A 52 12.44 -0.06 -1.97
CA LEU A 52 11.24 0.77 -2.02
C LEU A 52 11.11 1.65 -0.77
N PRO A 53 11.09 2.98 -0.89
CA PRO A 53 10.87 3.86 0.24
C PRO A 53 9.40 3.87 0.68
N GLY A 54 9.16 4.25 1.93
CA GLY A 54 7.82 4.56 2.47
C GLY A 54 7.26 3.53 3.47
N PRO A 55 6.46 3.98 4.45
CA PRO A 55 5.98 3.15 5.56
C PRO A 55 5.06 2.00 5.11
N HIS A 56 4.23 2.23 4.09
CA HIS A 56 3.33 1.21 3.55
C HIS A 56 4.10 0.08 2.84
N ASN A 57 5.22 0.39 2.18
CA ASN A 57 6.06 -0.63 1.53
C ASN A 57 6.77 -1.48 2.58
N LEU A 58 7.20 -0.87 3.68
CA LEU A 58 7.74 -1.61 4.81
C LEU A 58 6.70 -2.57 5.42
N GLU A 59 5.44 -2.13 5.60
CA GLU A 59 4.35 -3.00 6.05
C GLU A 59 4.14 -4.19 5.10
N ASN A 60 4.10 -3.94 3.79
CA ASN A 60 3.98 -5.00 2.78
C ASN A 60 5.16 -5.98 2.81
N ILE A 61 6.38 -5.47 3.00
CA ILE A 61 7.58 -6.31 3.11
C ILE A 61 7.51 -7.19 4.35
N LEU A 62 7.09 -6.66 5.50
CA LEU A 62 6.93 -7.45 6.73
C LEU A 62 5.83 -8.51 6.57
N ALA A 63 4.71 -8.17 5.93
CA ALA A 63 3.63 -9.11 5.65
C ALA A 63 4.11 -10.24 4.72
N ALA A 64 4.73 -9.91 3.58
CA ALA A 64 5.26 -10.88 2.63
C ALA A 64 6.38 -11.76 3.24
N SER A 65 7.27 -11.15 4.03
CA SER A 65 8.32 -11.88 4.75
C SER A 65 7.73 -12.86 5.76
N THR A 66 6.67 -12.47 6.46
CA THR A 66 5.95 -13.36 7.39
C THR A 66 5.44 -14.59 6.67
N VAL A 67 4.83 -14.43 5.50
CA VAL A 67 4.40 -15.55 4.64
C VAL A 67 5.59 -16.40 4.20
N GLY A 68 6.72 -15.80 3.82
CA GLY A 68 7.94 -16.51 3.46
C GLY A 68 8.48 -17.39 4.60
N PHE A 69 8.53 -16.86 5.83
CA PHE A 69 8.96 -17.62 7.01
C PHE A 69 7.99 -18.74 7.38
N ILE A 70 6.68 -18.53 7.25
CA ILE A 70 5.67 -19.60 7.43
C ILE A 70 5.95 -20.77 6.46
N ASN A 71 6.37 -20.46 5.23
CA ASN A 71 6.75 -21.44 4.21
C ASN A 71 8.21 -21.91 4.32
N LYS A 72 8.90 -21.62 5.44
CA LYS A 72 10.28 -22.03 5.72
C LYS A 72 11.30 -21.55 4.67
N ILE A 73 11.02 -20.45 3.98
CA ILE A 73 11.98 -19.84 3.05
C ILE A 73 13.15 -19.27 3.88
N PRO A 74 14.42 -19.61 3.54
CA PRO A 74 15.58 -19.08 4.23
C PRO A 74 15.65 -17.55 4.23
N ALA A 75 16.05 -16.96 5.36
CA ALA A 75 16.20 -15.50 5.51
C ALA A 75 17.06 -14.85 4.40
N LYS A 76 18.12 -15.54 3.95
CA LYS A 76 18.97 -15.08 2.83
C LYS A 76 18.22 -14.92 1.50
N ILE A 77 17.23 -15.79 1.24
CA ILE A 77 16.42 -15.74 0.02
C ILE A 77 15.40 -14.59 0.13
N ILE A 78 14.78 -14.43 1.29
CA ILE A 78 13.87 -13.30 1.58
C ILE A 78 14.62 -11.96 1.41
N LEU A 79 15.82 -11.83 2.01
CA LEU A 79 16.67 -10.65 1.84
C LEU A 79 17.01 -10.38 0.37
N LYS A 80 17.36 -11.43 -0.39
CA LYS A 80 17.63 -11.29 -1.83
C LYS A 80 16.40 -10.80 -2.59
N ALA A 81 15.22 -11.31 -2.28
CA ALA A 81 13.97 -10.85 -2.89
C ALA A 81 13.70 -9.37 -2.57
N ILE A 82 13.84 -8.97 -1.29
CA ILE A 82 13.64 -7.58 -0.86
C ILE A 82 14.57 -6.61 -1.61
N LYS A 83 15.86 -6.95 -1.72
CA LYS A 83 16.85 -6.10 -2.39
C LYS A 83 16.61 -5.96 -3.90
N ASN A 84 16.07 -7.00 -4.54
CA ASN A 84 15.91 -7.04 -5.99
C ASN A 84 14.48 -6.76 -6.45
N PHE A 85 13.55 -6.47 -5.54
CA PHE A 85 12.17 -6.20 -5.90
C PHE A 85 12.08 -4.81 -6.55
N PRO A 86 11.75 -4.71 -7.84
CA PRO A 86 11.77 -3.44 -8.57
C PRO A 86 10.57 -2.54 -8.24
N GLY A 87 9.67 -2.99 -7.37
CA GLY A 87 8.33 -2.42 -7.22
C GLY A 87 7.29 -3.19 -8.03
N VAL A 88 6.05 -2.75 -7.90
CA VAL A 88 4.93 -3.27 -8.69
C VAL A 88 4.82 -2.38 -9.93
N PRO A 89 4.92 -2.94 -11.16
CA PRO A 89 4.64 -2.18 -12.39
C PRO A 89 3.29 -1.49 -12.31
N TYR A 90 3.15 -0.34 -12.97
CA TYR A 90 1.90 0.44 -12.99
C TYR A 90 1.44 1.01 -11.64
N ARG A 91 2.38 1.18 -10.70
CA ARG A 91 2.15 1.88 -9.43
C ARG A 91 2.87 3.22 -9.43
N LEU A 92 2.10 4.31 -9.48
CA LEU A 92 2.61 5.68 -9.66
C LEU A 92 3.66 5.83 -10.78
N GLU A 93 3.49 5.10 -11.87
CA GLU A 93 4.42 5.06 -12.98
C GLU A 93 4.33 6.37 -13.78
N PHE A 94 5.43 7.10 -13.89
CA PHE A 94 5.48 8.28 -14.75
C PHE A 94 5.44 7.86 -16.22
N ILE A 95 4.39 8.27 -16.94
CA ILE A 95 4.21 7.93 -18.35
C ILE A 95 4.88 8.98 -19.25
N ARG A 96 4.54 10.26 -19.04
CA ARG A 96 5.07 11.39 -19.82
C ARG A 96 4.71 12.72 -19.20
N GLU A 97 5.37 13.76 -19.69
CA GLU A 97 4.94 15.14 -19.55
C GLU A 97 4.40 15.65 -20.88
N PHE A 98 3.27 16.36 -20.85
CA PHE A 98 2.72 17.01 -22.04
C PHE A 98 2.12 18.36 -21.67
N LYS A 99 2.59 19.43 -22.33
CA LYS A 99 2.18 20.81 -22.06
C LYS A 99 2.28 21.19 -20.57
N GLY A 100 3.36 20.76 -19.91
CA GLY A 100 3.59 21.02 -18.48
C GLY A 100 2.77 20.14 -17.51
N ILE A 101 1.98 19.18 -18.01
CA ILE A 101 1.19 18.25 -17.20
C ILE A 101 1.88 16.90 -17.17
N LYS A 102 2.18 16.41 -15.97
CA LYS A 102 2.77 15.07 -15.75
C LYS A 102 1.65 14.03 -15.60
N PHE A 103 1.76 12.95 -16.36
CA PHE A 103 0.82 11.84 -16.37
C PHE A 103 1.42 10.66 -15.61
N TYR A 104 0.71 10.19 -14.58
CA TYR A 104 1.10 9.04 -13.78
C TYR A 104 0.06 7.93 -13.95
N ASN A 105 0.52 6.72 -14.23
CA ASN A 105 -0.29 5.51 -14.28
C ASN A 105 -0.24 4.81 -12.92
N ASP A 106 -1.40 4.72 -12.28
CA ASP A 106 -1.57 4.02 -11.01
C ASP A 106 -2.75 3.04 -11.08
N THR A 107 -2.87 2.32 -12.19
CA THR A 107 -3.95 1.34 -12.43
C THR A 107 -3.95 0.21 -11.38
N CYS A 108 -2.85 0.01 -10.65
CA CYS A 108 -2.80 -0.90 -9.51
C CYS A 108 -3.54 -0.38 -8.26
N ALA A 109 -3.91 0.89 -8.18
CA ALA A 109 -4.66 1.46 -7.06
C ALA A 109 -6.15 1.06 -7.10
N THR A 110 -6.40 -0.24 -6.91
CA THR A 110 -7.75 -0.81 -7.00
C THR A 110 -8.50 -0.85 -5.66
N THR A 111 -7.99 -0.16 -4.64
CA THR A 111 -8.62 0.05 -3.32
C THR A 111 -8.55 1.52 -2.89
N PRO A 112 -9.45 1.97 -2.00
CA PRO A 112 -9.41 3.32 -1.43
C PRO A 112 -8.07 3.67 -0.78
N GLU A 113 -7.47 2.74 -0.04
CA GLU A 113 -6.19 2.91 0.66
C GLU A 113 -5.03 3.11 -0.31
N ALA A 114 -5.04 2.39 -1.43
CA ALA A 114 -4.02 2.54 -2.46
C ALA A 114 -4.11 3.94 -3.10
N THR A 115 -5.32 4.44 -3.36
CA THR A 115 -5.55 5.80 -3.87
C THR A 115 -5.09 6.85 -2.85
N LEU A 116 -5.32 6.65 -1.56
CA LEU A 116 -4.82 7.55 -0.51
C LEU A 116 -3.30 7.62 -0.50
N ALA A 117 -2.63 6.46 -0.56
CA ALA A 117 -1.16 6.40 -0.62
C ALA A 117 -0.60 7.08 -1.90
N ALA A 118 -1.33 7.01 -3.01
CA ALA A 118 -0.99 7.71 -4.25
C ALA A 118 -1.05 9.24 -4.08
N LEU A 119 -2.11 9.75 -3.45
CA LEU A 119 -2.27 11.19 -3.18
C LEU A 119 -1.20 11.74 -2.23
N GLU A 120 -0.74 10.94 -1.28
CA GLU A 120 0.35 11.30 -0.35
C GLU A 120 1.71 11.43 -1.05
N SER A 121 1.90 10.75 -2.19
CA SER A 121 3.15 10.79 -2.96
C SER A 121 3.34 12.10 -3.74
N PHE A 122 2.31 12.96 -3.78
CA PHE A 122 2.34 14.29 -4.40
C PHE A 122 2.04 15.37 -3.35
N PRO A 123 2.97 15.63 -2.40
CA PRO A 123 2.71 16.51 -1.28
C PRO A 123 2.50 17.98 -1.68
N GLN A 124 3.08 18.44 -2.81
CA GLN A 124 3.14 19.86 -3.19
C GLN A 124 2.54 20.16 -4.58
N GLN A 125 2.11 19.14 -5.32
CA GLN A 125 1.66 19.27 -6.70
C GLN A 125 0.14 19.41 -6.77
N PRO A 126 -0.42 20.27 -7.66
CA PRO A 126 -1.84 20.22 -7.99
C PRO A 126 -2.17 18.92 -8.73
N ILE A 127 -3.32 18.32 -8.43
CA ILE A 127 -3.70 16.98 -8.88
C ILE A 127 -5.03 17.06 -9.66
N ILE A 128 -5.06 16.46 -10.84
CA ILE A 128 -6.30 16.04 -11.51
C ILE A 128 -6.43 14.55 -11.24
N LEU A 129 -7.43 14.16 -10.48
CA LEU A 129 -7.61 12.77 -10.05
C LEU A 129 -8.61 12.09 -10.98
N ILE A 130 -8.20 10.97 -11.58
CA ILE A 130 -9.09 10.10 -12.37
C ILE A 130 -9.39 8.87 -11.53
N LEU A 131 -10.66 8.67 -11.19
CA LEU A 131 -11.14 7.52 -10.42
C LEU A 131 -12.19 6.79 -11.24
N GLY A 132 -12.44 5.53 -10.94
CA GLY A 132 -13.49 4.80 -11.63
C GLY A 132 -13.31 3.30 -11.65
N GLY A 133 -14.25 2.63 -12.31
CA GLY A 133 -14.25 1.19 -12.47
C GLY A 133 -15.38 0.48 -11.71
N LYS A 134 -15.26 -0.83 -11.58
CA LYS A 134 -16.30 -1.69 -11.01
C LYS A 134 -16.39 -1.48 -9.50
N ASP A 135 -17.60 -1.32 -8.97
CA ASP A 135 -17.80 -1.28 -7.53
C ASP A 135 -17.43 -2.64 -6.91
N LYS A 136 -16.52 -2.60 -5.94
CA LYS A 136 -16.07 -3.75 -5.14
C LYS A 136 -16.77 -3.82 -3.78
N LYS A 137 -17.77 -2.95 -3.53
CA LYS A 137 -18.47 -2.80 -2.24
C LYS A 137 -17.52 -2.51 -1.08
N LEU A 138 -16.53 -1.66 -1.33
CA LEU A 138 -15.55 -1.21 -0.34
C LEU A 138 -16.07 0.03 0.40
N ASP A 139 -15.48 0.32 1.56
CA ASP A 139 -15.75 1.57 2.28
C ASP A 139 -14.94 2.72 1.67
N TYR A 140 -15.64 3.69 1.08
CA TYR A 140 -15.04 4.88 0.47
C TYR A 140 -15.07 6.12 1.37
N GLU A 141 -15.61 6.04 2.59
CA GLU A 141 -15.83 7.21 3.45
C GLU A 141 -14.51 7.94 3.75
N LYS A 142 -13.45 7.19 4.06
CA LYS A 142 -12.11 7.74 4.30
C LYS A 142 -11.54 8.42 3.07
N LEU A 143 -11.71 7.81 1.89
CA LEU A 143 -11.24 8.38 0.63
C LEU A 143 -12.00 9.67 0.30
N GLY A 144 -13.34 9.67 0.41
CA GLY A 144 -14.16 10.85 0.20
C GLY A 144 -13.78 12.01 1.13
N LYS A 145 -13.58 11.72 2.42
CA LYS A 145 -13.10 12.72 3.41
C LYS A 145 -11.72 13.26 3.06
N ALA A 146 -10.78 12.40 2.66
CA ALA A 146 -9.44 12.82 2.30
C ALA A 146 -9.44 13.69 1.03
N ILE A 147 -10.20 13.29 0.02
CA ILE A 147 -10.40 14.03 -1.22
C ILE A 147 -10.98 15.42 -0.93
N GLY A 148 -12.07 15.50 -0.16
CA GLY A 148 -12.74 16.76 0.14
C GLY A 148 -11.89 17.74 0.97
N LYS A 149 -10.92 17.23 1.74
CA LYS A 149 -9.98 18.06 2.51
C LYS A 149 -8.71 18.44 1.73
N ASN A 150 -8.42 17.76 0.63
CA ASN A 150 -7.17 17.93 -0.10
C ASN A 150 -7.27 19.06 -1.13
N LYS A 151 -6.88 20.28 -0.71
CA LYS A 151 -6.88 21.50 -1.55
C LYS A 151 -6.02 21.43 -2.83
N LYS A 152 -5.19 20.38 -2.96
CA LYS A 152 -4.36 20.14 -4.14
C LYS A 152 -5.15 19.50 -5.27
N ILE A 153 -6.23 18.78 -4.98
CA ILE A 153 -7.08 18.18 -6.00
C ILE A 153 -7.88 19.29 -6.66
N LYS A 154 -7.59 19.57 -7.93
CA LYS A 154 -8.22 20.64 -8.72
C LYS A 154 -9.43 20.16 -9.51
N LYS A 155 -9.46 18.86 -9.81
CA LYS A 155 -10.57 18.25 -10.55
C LYS A 155 -10.61 16.75 -10.29
N ILE A 156 -11.83 16.20 -10.30
CA ILE A 156 -12.04 14.76 -10.29
C ILE A 156 -12.80 14.36 -11.55
N ILE A 157 -12.27 13.36 -12.23
CA ILE A 157 -12.92 12.71 -13.37
C ILE A 157 -13.32 11.32 -12.89
N LEU A 158 -14.62 11.04 -12.82
CA LEU A 158 -15.12 9.71 -12.48
C LEU A 158 -15.46 8.96 -13.78
N LEU A 159 -14.75 7.86 -14.01
CA LEU A 159 -15.00 6.92 -15.09
C LEU A 159 -15.93 5.83 -14.56
N GLN A 160 -17.09 5.66 -15.17
CA GLN A 160 -17.96 4.55 -14.81
C GLN A 160 -17.49 3.23 -15.44
N HIS A 161 -17.84 2.13 -14.78
CA HIS A 161 -17.79 0.82 -15.43
C HIS A 161 -18.98 0.70 -16.39
N PRO A 162 -18.84 0.04 -17.57
CA PRO A 162 -19.93 -0.14 -18.55
C PRO A 162 -21.20 -0.84 -18.05
N ALA A 163 -21.24 -1.24 -16.78
CA ALA A 163 -22.39 -1.89 -16.15
C ALA A 163 -23.26 -0.88 -15.35
N TYR A 164 -22.92 0.41 -15.40
CA TYR A 164 -23.64 1.50 -14.76
C TYR A 164 -23.84 2.60 -15.82
N ASP A 165 -24.99 3.29 -15.75
CA ASP A 165 -25.34 4.40 -16.65
C ASP A 165 -24.96 5.75 -15.98
N ASP A 166 -24.34 6.67 -16.74
CA ASP A 166 -24.00 8.09 -16.46
C ASP A 166 -22.57 8.50 -16.04
N PHE A 167 -21.83 9.16 -16.94
CA PHE A 167 -20.56 9.83 -16.62
C PHE A 167 -20.77 11.05 -15.70
N LEU A 168 -20.09 11.09 -14.54
CA LEU A 168 -20.12 12.22 -13.61
C LEU A 168 -18.77 12.96 -13.59
N ILE A 169 -18.74 14.21 -14.04
CA ILE A 169 -17.58 15.09 -13.85
C ILE A 169 -17.87 15.99 -12.65
N VAL A 170 -17.08 15.86 -11.58
CA VAL A 170 -17.21 16.69 -10.39
C VAL A 170 -16.09 17.74 -10.39
N ASN A 171 -16.46 19.00 -10.61
CA ASN A 171 -15.55 20.12 -10.40
C ASN A 171 -15.53 20.44 -8.90
N ILE A 172 -14.41 20.16 -8.24
CA ILE A 172 -14.18 20.63 -6.87
C ILE A 172 -13.66 22.06 -7.00
N GLY A 173 -14.52 23.03 -6.66
CA GLY A 173 -14.24 24.45 -6.81
C GLY A 173 -12.96 24.93 -6.12
N SER A 174 -12.40 26.01 -6.66
CA SER A 174 -11.20 26.72 -6.23
C SER A 174 -11.23 27.21 -4.80
#